data_AF-A0A7V2WVM5-F1
#
_entry.id   AF-A0A7V2WVM5-F1
#
_cell.length_a   1.000
_cell.length_b   1.000
_cell.length_c   1.000
_cell.angle_alpha   90.00
_cell.angle_beta   90.00
_cell.angle_gamma   90.00
#
_symmetry.space_group_name_H-M   'P 1'
#
loop_
_entity.id
_entity.type
_entity.pdbx_description
1 polymer ?
#
loop_
_entity_poly.entity_id
_entity_poly.type
_entity_poly.pdbx_seq_one_letter_code
_entity_poly.pdbx_strand_id
1 'polypeptide(L)'
;LTKMVRNFHRTWGRQLGTLGGGNHFIELCLDENEDVWIMLHSGSRGIGNAIGRYFINLAKKDMGNQLGYLPDKDLAYFTDGAQHFDDYVEAVNWAQDYAMINRREMMRMVVKSLQAELPPFVATKEAINCHHNYVQKEMHYGENVFITRKGAISAATDELGIIPGSMGAKSFIVRGKGMKASFCSCSHGAGRKMSRSAAKRQFNRFDLEALTEGVECRKDKGIVDEIPAAYKDIDKVMKDQHDLVEVVHTLKQVVCVKG
;
A
#
# COMPACT_ATOMS: atom_id res chain seq x y z
N LEU A 1 14.12 -12.79 13.85
CA LEU A 1 14.07 -11.41 13.28
C LEU A 1 15.43 -10.73 13.15
N THR A 2 16.25 -10.65 14.21
CA THR A 2 17.55 -9.92 14.24
C THR A 2 18.52 -10.29 13.12
N LYS A 3 18.58 -11.56 12.72
CA LYS A 3 19.43 -12.05 11.60
C LYS A 3 18.89 -11.71 10.20
N MET A 4 17.62 -11.35 10.07
CA MET A 4 16.95 -11.12 8.78
C MET A 4 17.00 -9.66 8.31
N VAL A 5 17.35 -8.73 9.20
CA VAL A 5 17.53 -7.31 8.88
C VAL A 5 18.99 -6.95 9.10
N ARG A 6 19.65 -6.46 8.05
CA ARG A 6 21.02 -5.98 8.15
C ARG A 6 21.10 -4.86 9.19
N ASN A 7 22.05 -4.96 10.13
CA ASN A 7 22.24 -4.01 11.22
C ASN A 7 20.94 -3.73 12.01
N PHE A 8 20.17 -4.76 12.34
CA PHE A 8 18.84 -4.65 12.97
C PHE A 8 18.74 -3.50 13.98
N HIS A 9 19.58 -3.47 15.03
CA HIS A 9 19.56 -2.45 16.08
C HIS A 9 19.73 -1.00 15.58
N ARG A 10 20.39 -0.79 14.44
CA ARG A 10 20.46 0.52 13.79
C ARG A 10 19.29 0.75 12.83
N THR A 11 18.80 -0.30 12.17
CA THR A 11 17.87 -0.17 11.05
C THR A 11 16.42 -0.03 11.51
N TRP A 12 15.94 -0.85 12.46
CA TRP A 12 14.51 -0.89 12.77
C TRP A 12 14.01 0.41 13.44
N GLY A 13 14.78 0.97 14.38
CA GLY A 13 14.44 2.23 15.05
C GLY A 13 14.63 3.47 14.17
N ARG A 14 15.53 3.42 13.16
CA ARG A 14 15.80 4.55 12.25
C ARG A 14 14.89 4.58 11.03
N GLN A 15 14.10 3.54 10.79
CA GLN A 15 13.17 3.48 9.66
C GLN A 15 11.80 4.08 9.97
N LEU A 16 11.49 4.37 11.24
CA LEU A 16 10.26 5.05 11.61
C LEU A 16 10.28 6.49 11.06
N GLY A 17 9.17 6.91 10.48
CA GLY A 17 9.05 8.20 9.80
C GLY A 17 9.70 8.24 8.42
N THR A 18 10.00 7.10 7.78
CA THR A 18 10.67 7.06 6.46
C THR A 18 9.80 6.48 5.36
N LEU A 19 9.95 7.02 4.14
CA LEU A 19 9.14 6.64 2.99
C LEU A 19 9.48 5.25 2.44
N GLY A 20 10.76 5.03 2.14
CA GLY A 20 11.27 3.85 1.46
C GLY A 20 11.21 3.86 -0.04
N GLY A 21 11.76 2.79 -0.64
CA GLY A 21 11.71 2.57 -2.09
C GLY A 21 10.51 1.76 -2.55
N GLY A 22 10.50 1.48 -3.86
CA GLY A 22 9.43 0.76 -4.56
C GLY A 22 8.25 1.67 -4.91
N ASN A 23 7.03 1.18 -4.73
CA ASN A 23 5.81 1.92 -5.02
C ASN A 23 5.39 2.90 -3.90
N HIS A 24 6.24 3.12 -2.89
CA HIS A 24 6.00 4.14 -1.88
C HIS A 24 6.20 5.55 -2.45
N PHE A 25 5.36 6.49 -2.04
CA PHE A 25 5.42 7.89 -2.46
C PHE A 25 4.76 8.84 -1.44
N ILE A 26 5.07 10.13 -1.58
CA ILE A 26 4.26 11.25 -1.07
C ILE A 26 3.83 12.05 -2.29
N GLU A 27 2.54 12.32 -2.42
CA GLU A 27 1.98 13.09 -3.54
C GLU A 27 1.21 14.30 -3.04
N LEU A 28 1.35 15.41 -3.77
CA LEU A 28 0.38 16.50 -3.74
C LEU A 28 -0.52 16.34 -4.96
N CYS A 29 -1.83 16.35 -4.72
CA CYS A 29 -2.82 16.20 -5.78
C CYS A 29 -3.82 17.35 -5.71
N LEU A 30 -4.42 17.64 -6.86
CA LEU A 30 -5.62 18.46 -6.99
C LEU A 30 -6.81 17.56 -7.23
N ASP A 31 -7.94 17.83 -6.59
CA ASP A 31 -9.21 17.23 -6.97
C ASP A 31 -9.94 18.05 -8.05
N GLU A 32 -11.15 17.62 -8.41
CA GLU A 32 -11.99 18.30 -9.39
C GLU A 32 -12.41 19.74 -9.01
N ASN A 33 -12.26 20.13 -7.74
CA ASN A 33 -12.55 21.47 -7.22
C ASN A 33 -11.28 22.29 -6.99
N GLU A 34 -10.12 21.79 -7.43
CA GLU A 34 -8.80 22.38 -7.18
C GLU A 34 -8.39 22.41 -5.70
N ASP A 35 -9.04 21.61 -4.84
CA ASP A 35 -8.57 21.42 -3.46
C ASP A 35 -7.25 20.64 -3.47
N VAL A 36 -6.31 21.01 -2.60
CA VAL A 36 -5.02 20.33 -2.46
C VAL A 36 -5.13 19.16 -1.48
N TRP A 37 -4.75 17.98 -1.94
CA TRP A 37 -4.67 16.75 -1.16
C TRP A 37 -3.22 16.33 -0.93
N ILE A 38 -2.92 15.89 0.29
CA ILE A 38 -1.64 15.26 0.63
C ILE A 38 -1.87 13.76 0.73
N MET A 39 -1.31 13.00 -0.21
CA MET A 39 -1.42 11.55 -0.24
C MET A 39 -0.09 10.92 0.16
N LEU A 40 -0.16 9.93 1.05
CA LEU A 40 1.02 9.23 1.53
C LEU A 40 0.83 7.72 1.38
N HIS A 41 1.76 7.09 0.66
CA HIS A 41 1.80 5.65 0.51
C HIS A 41 3.09 5.09 1.10
N SER A 42 2.98 4.47 2.29
CA SER A 42 4.08 3.76 2.95
C SER A 42 3.55 2.64 3.86
N GLY A 43 4.45 1.76 4.28
CA GLY A 43 4.13 0.58 5.08
C GLY A 43 5.07 0.36 6.27
N SER A 44 5.11 -0.87 6.76
CA SER A 44 5.88 -1.34 7.92
C SER A 44 7.40 -1.46 7.69
N ARG A 45 7.91 -0.83 6.63
CA ARG A 45 9.34 -0.77 6.28
C ARG A 45 10.02 -2.16 6.24
N GLY A 46 11.32 -2.21 6.53
CA GLY A 46 12.08 -3.46 6.50
C GLY A 46 11.66 -4.45 7.59
N ILE A 47 11.12 -3.97 8.72
CA ILE A 47 10.74 -4.83 9.85
C ILE A 47 9.53 -5.71 9.52
N GLY A 48 8.48 -5.17 8.90
CA GLY A 48 7.34 -6.00 8.50
C GLY A 48 7.69 -7.02 7.42
N ASN A 49 8.60 -6.69 6.50
CA ASN A 49 9.13 -7.67 5.54
C ASN A 49 9.90 -8.81 6.25
N ALA A 50 10.66 -8.50 7.31
CA ALA A 50 11.35 -9.52 8.09
C ALA A 50 10.37 -10.40 8.88
N ILE A 51 9.30 -9.82 9.44
CA ILE A 51 8.21 -10.55 10.10
C ILE A 51 7.54 -11.50 9.10
N GLY A 52 7.11 -11.01 7.94
CA GLY A 52 6.49 -11.85 6.91
C GLY A 52 7.38 -13.01 6.47
N ARG A 53 8.66 -12.74 6.19
CA ARG A 53 9.63 -13.81 5.81
C ARG A 53 9.86 -14.82 6.93
N TYR A 54 9.87 -14.38 8.18
CA TYR A 54 10.03 -15.26 9.33
C TYR A 54 8.86 -16.25 9.41
N PHE A 55 7.63 -15.74 9.41
CA PHE A 55 6.44 -16.57 9.55
C PHE A 55 6.15 -17.43 8.32
N ILE A 56 6.44 -16.96 7.09
CA ILE A 56 6.36 -17.82 5.89
C ILE A 56 7.28 -19.04 6.02
N ASN A 57 8.52 -18.84 6.48
CA ASN A 57 9.46 -19.96 6.65
C ASN A 57 9.04 -20.88 7.80
N LEU A 58 8.45 -20.32 8.86
CA LEU A 58 7.95 -21.08 9.99
C LEU A 58 6.73 -21.92 9.60
N ALA A 59 5.75 -21.35 8.89
CA ALA A 59 4.61 -22.08 8.36
C ALA A 59 5.05 -23.23 7.45
N LYS A 60 6.00 -23.00 6.54
CA LYS A 60 6.57 -24.06 5.69
C LYS A 60 7.21 -25.18 6.49
N LYS A 61 7.88 -24.85 7.60
CA LYS A 61 8.54 -25.83 8.48
C LYS A 61 7.50 -26.64 9.25
N ASP A 62 6.49 -25.99 9.82
CA ASP A 62 5.44 -26.63 10.62
C ASP A 62 4.59 -27.58 9.80
N MET A 63 4.27 -27.21 8.55
CA MET A 63 3.55 -28.08 7.64
C MET A 63 4.33 -29.34 7.28
N GLY A 64 5.67 -29.32 7.34
CA GLY A 64 6.52 -30.47 7.07
C GLY A 64 6.16 -31.18 5.76
N ASN A 65 5.82 -32.46 5.84
CA ASN A 65 5.42 -33.28 4.68
C ASN A 65 4.11 -32.81 4.04
N GLN A 66 3.21 -32.16 4.79
CA GLN A 66 1.94 -31.66 4.26
C GLN A 66 2.13 -30.54 3.23
N LEU A 67 3.30 -29.89 3.23
CA LEU A 67 3.66 -28.87 2.25
C LEU A 67 3.60 -29.41 0.81
N GLY A 68 3.83 -30.72 0.62
CA GLY A 68 3.74 -31.38 -0.69
C GLY A 68 2.31 -31.47 -1.25
N TYR A 69 1.29 -31.25 -0.42
CA TYR A 69 -0.12 -31.25 -0.84
C TYR A 69 -0.62 -29.85 -1.25
N LEU A 70 0.17 -28.81 -1.05
CA LEU A 70 -0.19 -27.47 -1.51
C LEU A 70 0.07 -27.32 -3.02
N PRO A 71 -0.79 -26.58 -3.74
CA PRO A 71 -0.53 -26.21 -5.13
C PRO A 71 0.79 -25.43 -5.29
N ASP A 72 1.16 -24.64 -4.29
CA ASP A 72 2.42 -23.92 -4.21
C ASP A 72 2.89 -23.86 -2.75
N LYS A 73 4.19 -24.02 -2.52
CA LYS A 73 4.80 -23.94 -1.18
C LYS A 73 4.67 -22.55 -0.56
N ASP A 74 4.55 -21.50 -1.37
CA ASP A 74 4.34 -20.12 -0.91
C ASP A 74 2.90 -19.89 -0.41
N LEU A 75 2.02 -20.88 -0.53
CA LEU A 75 0.69 -20.90 0.10
C LEU A 75 0.69 -21.55 1.49
N ALA A 76 1.86 -21.75 2.10
CA ALA A 76 1.94 -22.27 3.48
C ALA A 76 1.20 -21.35 4.46
N TYR A 77 0.49 -21.95 5.41
CA TYR A 77 -0.39 -21.26 6.35
C TYR A 77 -0.32 -21.87 7.75
N PHE A 78 -0.87 -21.15 8.73
CA PHE A 78 -1.14 -21.68 10.07
C PHE A 78 -2.63 -21.94 10.22
N THR A 79 -2.99 -23.09 10.80
CA THR A 79 -4.36 -23.37 11.24
C THR A 79 -4.61 -22.70 12.60
N ASP A 80 -5.84 -22.29 12.87
CA ASP A 80 -6.22 -21.81 14.20
C ASP A 80 -5.85 -22.87 15.27
N GLY A 81 -5.27 -22.43 16.38
CA GLY A 81 -4.73 -23.28 17.45
C GLY A 81 -3.38 -23.95 17.14
N ALA A 82 -2.77 -23.72 15.97
CA ALA A 82 -1.41 -24.20 15.71
C ALA A 82 -0.39 -23.50 16.63
N GLN A 83 0.71 -24.19 16.95
CA GLN A 83 1.72 -23.73 17.91
C GLN A 83 2.19 -22.29 17.70
N HIS A 84 2.34 -21.86 16.44
CA HIS A 84 2.86 -20.54 16.06
C HIS A 84 1.79 -19.60 15.50
N PHE A 85 0.50 -19.96 15.62
CA PHE A 85 -0.60 -19.15 15.10
C PHE A 85 -0.73 -17.82 15.85
N ASP A 86 -0.78 -17.85 17.18
CA ASP A 86 -0.95 -16.64 17.99
C ASP A 86 0.26 -15.71 17.86
N ASP A 87 1.48 -16.27 17.83
CA ASP A 87 2.72 -15.52 17.57
C ASP A 87 2.65 -14.77 16.23
N TYR A 88 2.12 -15.43 15.20
CA TYR A 88 1.93 -14.84 13.87
C TYR A 88 0.94 -13.68 13.92
N VAL A 89 -0.23 -13.89 14.53
CA VAL A 89 -1.29 -12.89 14.64
C VAL A 89 -0.80 -11.66 15.39
N GLU A 90 -0.11 -11.85 16.52
CA GLU A 90 0.49 -10.76 17.29
C GLU A 90 1.50 -9.97 16.44
N ALA A 91 2.40 -10.66 15.76
CA ALA A 91 3.45 -10.01 14.99
C ALA A 91 2.93 -9.24 13.77
N VAL A 92 1.89 -9.74 13.08
CA VAL A 92 1.28 -9.00 11.97
C VAL A 92 0.49 -7.79 12.47
N ASN A 93 -0.19 -7.88 13.61
CA ASN A 93 -0.84 -6.73 14.23
C ASN A 93 0.17 -5.65 14.63
N TRP A 94 1.27 -6.05 15.26
CA TRP A 94 2.36 -5.13 15.57
C TRP A 94 2.94 -4.45 14.32
N ALA A 95 3.09 -5.19 13.21
CA ALA A 95 3.57 -4.62 11.96
C ALA A 95 2.58 -3.60 11.36
N GLN A 96 1.27 -3.83 11.51
CA GLN A 96 0.23 -2.89 11.13
C GLN A 96 0.30 -1.60 11.96
N ASP A 97 0.43 -1.73 13.28
CA ASP A 97 0.57 -0.57 14.18
C ASP A 97 1.82 0.24 13.84
N TYR A 98 2.95 -0.43 13.61
CA TYR A 98 4.18 0.23 13.16
C TYR A 98 3.95 1.00 11.85
N ALA A 99 3.26 0.40 10.87
CA ALA A 99 2.95 1.05 9.61
C ALA A 99 2.06 2.29 9.80
N MET A 100 1.06 2.21 10.68
CA MET A 100 0.20 3.34 11.04
C MET A 100 1.00 4.47 11.67
N ILE A 101 1.83 4.19 12.68
CA ILE A 101 2.67 5.18 13.36
C ILE A 101 3.66 5.78 12.36
N ASN A 102 4.26 4.97 11.48
CA ASN A 102 5.15 5.45 10.42
C ASN A 102 4.43 6.48 9.53
N ARG A 103 3.22 6.16 9.05
CA ARG A 103 2.44 7.08 8.20
C ARG A 103 2.03 8.35 8.97
N ARG A 104 1.63 8.23 10.23
CA ARG A 104 1.26 9.37 11.08
C ARG A 104 2.43 10.35 11.25
N GLU A 105 3.61 9.85 11.60
CA GLU A 105 4.79 10.72 11.76
C GLU A 105 5.23 11.34 10.43
N MET A 106 5.18 10.57 9.34
CA MET A 106 5.46 11.09 8.01
C MET A 106 4.48 12.19 7.61
N MET A 107 3.17 12.00 7.81
CA MET A 107 2.18 13.02 7.49
C MET A 107 2.40 14.29 8.30
N ARG A 108 2.71 14.17 9.59
CA ARG A 108 3.08 15.31 10.45
C ARG A 108 4.29 16.08 9.91
N MET A 109 5.33 15.38 9.47
CA MET A 109 6.52 16.01 8.88
C MET A 109 6.21 16.68 7.55
N VAL A 110 5.43 16.04 6.68
CA VAL A 110 5.03 16.59 5.37
C VAL A 110 4.23 17.87 5.55
N VAL A 111 3.18 17.84 6.39
CA VAL A 111 2.37 19.03 6.69
C VAL A 111 3.23 20.15 7.26
N LYS A 112 4.14 19.85 8.20
CA LYS A 112 5.06 20.84 8.77
C LYS A 112 5.98 21.46 7.71
N SER A 113 6.50 20.66 6.79
CA SER A 113 7.35 21.16 5.70
C SER A 113 6.56 22.07 4.76
N LEU A 114 5.32 21.71 4.41
CA LEU A 114 4.47 22.52 3.55
C LEU A 114 4.08 23.84 4.21
N GLN A 115 3.80 23.85 5.51
CA GLN A 115 3.50 25.08 6.27
C GLN A 115 4.65 26.09 6.29
N ALA A 116 5.91 25.64 6.11
CA ALA A 116 7.06 26.52 6.05
C ALA A 116 7.21 27.20 4.68
N GLU A 117 6.72 26.56 3.61
CA GLU A 117 6.94 26.98 2.22
C GLU A 117 5.69 27.60 1.56
N LEU A 118 4.49 27.30 2.07
CA LEU A 118 3.22 27.75 1.50
C LEU A 118 2.55 28.85 2.34
N PRO A 119 1.66 29.67 1.74
CA PRO A 119 0.78 30.55 2.50
C PRO A 119 -0.02 29.78 3.56
N PRO A 120 -0.46 30.43 4.64
CA PRO A 120 -1.24 29.79 5.70
C PRO A 120 -2.45 29.02 5.12
N PHE A 121 -2.56 27.76 5.48
CA PHE A 121 -3.67 26.88 5.11
C PHE A 121 -4.16 26.09 6.32
N VAL A 122 -5.38 25.59 6.23
CA VAL A 122 -5.99 24.72 7.23
C VAL A 122 -6.31 23.38 6.58
N ALA A 123 -6.02 22.28 7.25
CA ALA A 123 -6.50 20.97 6.83
C ALA A 123 -8.01 20.88 7.14
N THR A 124 -8.84 20.81 6.10
CA THR A 124 -10.30 20.91 6.20
C THR A 124 -11.03 19.56 6.23
N LYS A 125 -10.37 18.48 5.78
CA LYS A 125 -10.95 17.13 5.66
C LYS A 125 -10.25 16.14 6.60
N GLU A 126 -10.97 15.05 6.91
CA GLU A 126 -10.47 13.94 7.73
C GLU A 126 -9.35 13.18 7.02
N ALA A 127 -8.37 12.71 7.80
CA ALA A 127 -7.28 11.89 7.27
C ALA A 127 -7.78 10.49 6.92
N ILE A 128 -7.96 10.21 5.62
CA ILE A 128 -8.32 8.87 5.14
C ILE A 128 -7.08 7.98 5.26
N ASN A 129 -7.21 6.87 5.98
CA ASN A 129 -6.11 5.94 6.21
C ASN A 129 -6.55 4.50 5.90
N CYS A 130 -5.89 3.87 4.94
CA CYS A 130 -6.22 2.52 4.50
C CYS A 130 -4.98 1.62 4.57
N HIS A 131 -5.12 0.46 5.22
CA HIS A 131 -4.17 -0.63 5.06
C HIS A 131 -4.54 -1.43 3.81
N HIS A 132 -3.55 -1.90 3.04
CA HIS A 132 -3.80 -2.72 1.85
C HIS A 132 -3.02 -4.05 1.82
N ASN A 133 -2.23 -4.31 2.87
CA ASN A 133 -1.53 -5.58 3.11
C ASN A 133 -1.65 -5.89 4.60
N TYR A 134 -2.66 -6.66 4.98
CA TYR A 134 -2.97 -6.93 6.37
C TYR A 134 -3.86 -8.16 6.56
N VAL A 135 -3.92 -8.62 7.81
CA VAL A 135 -4.83 -9.67 8.26
C VAL A 135 -5.64 -9.09 9.42
N GLN A 136 -6.95 -9.30 9.40
CA GLN A 136 -7.85 -8.83 10.45
C GLN A 136 -8.95 -9.85 10.70
N LYS A 137 -9.35 -9.98 11.97
CA LYS A 137 -10.52 -10.78 12.36
C LYS A 137 -11.79 -9.96 12.14
N GLU A 138 -12.71 -10.48 11.34
CA GLU A 138 -13.95 -9.81 10.95
C GLU A 138 -15.14 -10.77 11.05
N MET A 139 -16.33 -10.22 11.29
CA MET A 139 -17.58 -10.97 11.30
C MET A 139 -18.18 -10.99 9.90
N HIS A 140 -18.20 -12.16 9.25
CA HIS A 140 -18.83 -12.34 7.94
C HIS A 140 -19.63 -13.64 7.93
N TYR A 141 -20.82 -13.61 7.33
CA TYR A 141 -21.71 -14.78 7.21
C TYR A 141 -22.03 -15.49 8.54
N GLY A 142 -22.02 -14.75 9.65
CA GLY A 142 -22.31 -15.29 10.99
C GLY A 142 -21.10 -15.87 11.73
N GLU A 143 -19.91 -15.82 11.12
CA GLU A 143 -18.68 -16.40 11.67
C GLU A 143 -17.58 -15.35 11.83
N ASN A 144 -16.72 -15.55 12.83
CA ASN A 144 -15.49 -14.78 12.96
C ASN A 144 -14.41 -15.38 12.07
N VAL A 145 -13.99 -14.67 11.04
CA VAL A 145 -13.00 -15.13 10.06
C VAL A 145 -11.80 -14.19 10.01
N PHE A 146 -10.62 -14.75 9.71
CA PHE A 146 -9.44 -13.94 9.42
C PHE A 146 -9.42 -13.58 7.93
N ILE A 147 -9.71 -12.31 7.64
CA ILE A 147 -9.62 -11.78 6.27
C ILE A 147 -8.18 -11.36 5.99
N THR A 148 -7.58 -11.97 4.98
CA THR A 148 -6.26 -11.58 4.48
C THR A 148 -6.43 -10.71 3.24
N ARG A 149 -6.05 -9.42 3.33
CA ARG A 149 -6.02 -8.53 2.18
C ARG A 149 -4.57 -8.29 1.75
N LYS A 150 -4.27 -8.57 0.47
CA LYS A 150 -2.95 -8.34 -0.15
C LYS A 150 -3.14 -7.58 -1.46
N GLY A 151 -2.82 -6.30 -1.46
CA GLY A 151 -3.12 -5.39 -2.56
C GLY A 151 -4.62 -5.03 -2.67
N ALA A 152 -5.35 -5.14 -1.57
CA ALA A 152 -6.78 -4.85 -1.46
C ALA A 152 -7.06 -4.08 -0.18
N ILE A 153 -8.08 -3.22 -0.17
CA ILE A 153 -8.50 -2.44 1.01
C ILE A 153 -9.90 -2.86 1.47
N SER A 154 -10.25 -2.51 2.70
CA SER A 154 -11.64 -2.55 3.15
C SER A 154 -12.49 -1.55 2.36
N ALA A 155 -13.71 -1.96 2.07
CA ALA A 155 -14.74 -1.22 1.35
C ALA A 155 -16.10 -1.49 2.04
N ALA A 156 -16.11 -1.44 3.37
CA ALA A 156 -17.34 -1.50 4.14
C ALA A 156 -18.28 -0.34 3.75
N THR A 157 -19.57 -0.50 4.00
CA THR A 157 -20.57 0.52 3.68
C THR A 157 -20.16 1.86 4.29
N ASP A 158 -20.11 2.88 3.44
CA ASP A 158 -19.74 4.26 3.79
C ASP A 158 -18.27 4.51 4.20
N GLU A 159 -17.43 3.48 4.23
CA GLU A 159 -16.01 3.60 4.54
C GLU A 159 -15.25 4.29 3.41
N LEU A 160 -14.48 5.33 3.73
CA LEU A 160 -13.63 6.01 2.76
C LEU A 160 -12.34 5.23 2.49
N GLY A 161 -11.99 5.14 1.21
CA GLY A 161 -10.83 4.44 0.69
C GLY A 161 -9.97 5.32 -0.20
N ILE A 162 -8.71 4.92 -0.41
CA ILE A 162 -7.80 5.54 -1.38
C ILE A 162 -7.36 4.48 -2.37
N ILE A 163 -7.55 4.75 -3.67
CA ILE A 163 -7.09 3.92 -4.77
C ILE A 163 -6.07 4.72 -5.60
N PRO A 164 -4.78 4.65 -5.26
CA PRO A 164 -3.73 5.28 -6.06
C PRO A 164 -3.56 4.68 -7.46
N GLY A 165 -3.37 5.58 -8.42
CA GLY A 165 -2.84 5.24 -9.74
C GLY A 165 -1.33 4.97 -9.72
N SER A 166 -0.73 4.95 -10.90
CA SER A 166 0.71 5.13 -11.03
C SER A 166 1.09 6.60 -10.94
N MET A 167 2.39 6.90 -10.89
CA MET A 167 2.88 8.27 -11.09
C MET A 167 2.27 8.87 -12.36
N GLY A 168 1.85 10.14 -12.35
CA GLY A 168 1.23 10.78 -13.51
C GLY A 168 -0.18 10.30 -13.91
N ALA A 169 -0.71 9.24 -13.27
CA ALA A 169 -2.07 8.79 -13.48
C ALA A 169 -3.03 9.37 -12.42
N LYS A 170 -4.34 9.23 -12.67
CA LYS A 170 -5.36 9.60 -11.69
C LYS A 170 -5.28 8.69 -10.47
N SER A 171 -5.61 9.24 -9.32
CA SER A 171 -5.90 8.50 -8.09
C SER A 171 -7.33 8.81 -7.66
N PHE A 172 -7.93 7.97 -6.82
CA PHE A 172 -9.34 8.12 -6.45
C PHE A 172 -9.53 8.07 -4.94
N ILE A 173 -10.35 8.99 -4.42
CA ILE A 173 -11.00 8.81 -3.12
C ILE A 173 -12.31 8.11 -3.40
N VAL A 174 -12.55 7.01 -2.69
CA VAL A 174 -13.71 6.15 -2.91
C VAL A 174 -14.50 5.95 -1.63
N ARG A 175 -15.76 5.53 -1.75
CA ARG A 175 -16.58 5.07 -0.63
C ARG A 175 -17.03 3.64 -0.87
N GLY A 176 -16.89 2.80 0.14
CA GLY A 176 -17.25 1.39 0.08
C GLY A 176 -18.77 1.17 0.00
N LYS A 177 -19.18 0.20 -0.82
CA LYS A 177 -20.59 -0.23 -0.95
C LYS A 177 -20.95 -1.39 -0.02
N GLY A 178 -19.98 -1.98 0.68
CA GLY A 178 -20.22 -3.10 1.59
C GLY A 178 -20.62 -4.40 0.88
N MET A 179 -20.08 -4.65 -0.32
CA MET A 179 -20.40 -5.86 -1.09
C MET A 179 -19.96 -7.12 -0.34
N LYS A 180 -20.92 -7.90 0.14
CA LYS A 180 -20.64 -9.11 0.95
C LYS A 180 -19.86 -10.17 0.16
N ALA A 181 -20.13 -10.31 -1.13
CA ALA A 181 -19.46 -11.28 -2.00
C ALA A 181 -17.93 -11.06 -2.08
N SER A 182 -17.45 -9.83 -1.85
CA SER A 182 -16.03 -9.51 -1.80
C SER A 182 -15.48 -9.41 -0.37
N PHE A 183 -16.22 -9.89 0.63
CA PHE A 183 -15.92 -9.66 2.06
C PHE A 183 -15.71 -8.16 2.35
N CYS A 184 -16.58 -7.32 1.77
CA CYS A 184 -16.51 -5.86 1.86
C CYS A 184 -15.11 -5.33 1.51
N SER A 185 -14.54 -5.79 0.40
CA SER A 185 -13.19 -5.41 -0.03
C SER A 185 -13.19 -4.90 -1.47
N CYS A 186 -12.20 -4.08 -1.81
CA CYS A 186 -11.94 -3.62 -3.18
C CYS A 186 -10.42 -3.54 -3.47
N SER A 187 -10.05 -3.16 -4.69
CA SER A 187 -8.63 -3.05 -5.07
C SER A 187 -7.94 -1.87 -4.37
N HIS A 188 -6.64 -1.96 -4.12
CA HIS A 188 -5.88 -0.83 -3.57
C HIS A 188 -5.30 0.12 -4.62
N GLY A 189 -5.29 -0.25 -5.90
CA GLY A 189 -4.59 0.54 -6.93
C GLY A 189 -4.47 -0.21 -8.25
N ALA A 190 -3.83 0.43 -9.24
CA ALA A 190 -3.75 -0.10 -10.60
C ALA A 190 -3.10 -1.49 -10.69
N GLY A 191 -2.10 -1.76 -9.85
CA GLY A 191 -1.30 -2.97 -9.91
C GLY A 191 -0.35 -2.99 -11.10
N ARG A 192 0.78 -3.69 -10.94
CA ARG A 192 1.79 -3.78 -12.00
C ARG A 192 1.33 -4.73 -13.10
N LYS A 193 1.60 -4.38 -14.36
CA LYS A 193 1.46 -5.30 -15.51
C LYS A 193 2.78 -5.91 -15.96
N MET A 194 3.91 -5.42 -15.44
CA MET A 194 5.23 -5.97 -15.70
C MET A 194 6.18 -5.89 -14.49
N SER A 195 7.21 -6.72 -14.50
CA SER A 195 8.23 -6.71 -13.46
C SER A 195 9.09 -5.45 -13.51
N ARG A 196 9.73 -5.11 -12.39
CA ARG A 196 10.67 -3.97 -12.31
C ARG A 196 11.83 -4.11 -13.30
N SER A 197 12.39 -5.31 -13.40
CA SER A 197 13.49 -5.61 -14.32
C SER A 197 13.05 -5.50 -15.79
N ALA A 198 11.81 -5.88 -16.12
CA ALA A 198 11.27 -5.68 -17.47
C ALA A 198 11.11 -4.19 -17.79
N ALA A 199 10.53 -3.41 -16.87
CA ALA A 199 10.39 -1.96 -17.03
C ALA A 199 11.75 -1.27 -17.25
N LYS A 200 12.78 -1.60 -16.46
CA LYS A 200 14.14 -1.05 -16.62
C LYS A 200 14.83 -1.39 -17.94
N ARG A 201 14.43 -2.49 -18.58
CA ARG A 201 14.96 -2.88 -19.90
C ARG A 201 14.21 -2.23 -21.05
N GLN A 202 12.91 -2.00 -20.87
CA GLN A 202 12.04 -1.50 -21.93
C GLN A 202 12.01 0.03 -22.00
N PHE A 203 12.11 0.71 -20.85
CA PHE A 203 11.94 2.16 -20.76
C PHE A 203 13.22 2.84 -20.28
N ASN A 204 13.31 4.12 -20.59
CA ASN A 204 14.40 5.00 -20.20
C ASN A 204 13.87 6.29 -19.56
N ARG A 205 14.78 7.23 -19.29
CA ARG A 205 14.46 8.51 -18.64
C ARG A 205 13.55 9.40 -19.49
N PHE A 206 13.71 9.42 -20.81
CA PHE A 206 12.90 10.27 -21.70
C PHE A 206 11.45 9.77 -21.76
N ASP A 207 11.23 8.45 -21.75
CA ASP A 207 9.88 7.88 -21.65
C ASP A 207 9.21 8.30 -20.34
N LEU A 208 9.98 8.28 -19.24
CA LEU A 208 9.51 8.70 -17.92
C LEU A 208 9.14 10.18 -17.92
N GLU A 209 9.99 11.05 -18.47
CA GLU A 209 9.75 12.48 -18.58
C GLU A 209 8.50 12.81 -19.39
N ALA A 210 8.31 12.12 -20.52
CA ALA A 210 7.11 12.29 -21.35
C ALA A 210 5.84 11.82 -20.64
N LEU A 211 5.87 10.67 -19.96
CA LEU A 211 4.71 10.10 -19.28
C LEU A 211 4.38 10.78 -17.94
N THR A 212 5.26 11.63 -17.42
CA THR A 212 5.02 12.42 -16.21
C THR A 212 5.03 13.93 -16.49
N GLU A 213 4.76 14.32 -17.73
CA GLU A 213 4.58 15.73 -18.09
C GLU A 213 3.46 16.35 -17.24
N GLY A 214 3.72 17.55 -16.70
CA GLY A 214 2.82 18.23 -15.78
C GLY A 214 2.85 17.74 -14.33
N VAL A 215 3.70 16.76 -13.99
CA VAL A 215 3.96 16.34 -12.61
C VAL A 215 5.42 16.59 -12.24
N GLU A 216 5.64 17.33 -11.14
CA GLU A 216 6.97 17.54 -10.59
C GLU A 216 7.40 16.30 -9.80
N CYS A 217 8.33 15.54 -10.36
CA CYS A 217 8.83 14.31 -9.77
C CYS A 217 10.28 14.06 -10.16
N ARG A 218 10.96 13.18 -9.40
CA ARG A 218 12.27 12.67 -9.82
C ARG A 218 12.15 12.04 -11.22
N LYS A 219 13.22 12.13 -12.01
CA LYS A 219 13.27 11.62 -13.40
C LYS A 219 14.53 10.78 -13.65
N ASP A 220 15.14 10.26 -12.59
CA ASP A 220 16.40 9.50 -12.69
C ASP A 220 16.19 7.99 -12.86
N LYS A 221 17.27 7.28 -13.21
CA LYS A 221 17.27 5.82 -13.44
C LYS A 221 16.76 5.01 -12.25
N GLY A 222 16.79 5.56 -11.04
CA GLY A 222 16.34 4.91 -9.81
C GLY A 222 14.85 4.66 -9.76
N ILE A 223 14.04 5.36 -10.58
CA ILE A 223 12.58 5.25 -10.55
C ILE A 223 11.95 4.82 -11.87
N VAL A 224 12.75 4.52 -12.90
CA VAL A 224 12.26 4.06 -14.22
C VAL A 224 11.42 2.78 -14.09
N ASP A 225 11.66 1.94 -13.08
CA ASP A 225 10.81 0.78 -12.82
C ASP A 225 9.41 1.11 -12.31
N GLU A 226 9.17 2.35 -11.89
CA GLU A 226 7.87 2.85 -11.43
C GLU A 226 7.20 3.76 -12.47
N ILE A 227 7.67 3.73 -13.72
CA ILE A 227 7.08 4.44 -14.87
C ILE A 227 5.59 4.08 -15.04
N PRO A 228 4.73 5.02 -15.49
CA PRO A 228 3.28 4.79 -15.56
C PRO A 228 2.92 3.60 -16.47
N ALA A 229 3.68 3.44 -17.56
CA ALA A 229 3.54 2.32 -18.48
C ALA A 229 3.80 0.93 -17.86
N ALA A 230 4.41 0.83 -16.68
CA ALA A 230 4.60 -0.44 -15.97
C ALA A 230 3.34 -0.93 -15.22
N TYR A 231 2.31 -0.09 -15.14
CA TYR A 231 1.07 -0.34 -14.43
C TYR A 231 -0.09 -0.64 -15.39
N LYS A 232 -1.14 -1.26 -14.85
CA LYS A 232 -2.42 -1.39 -15.55
C LYS A 232 -3.09 -0.02 -15.65
N ASP A 233 -4.07 0.07 -16.55
CA ASP A 233 -4.93 1.25 -16.64
C ASP A 233 -5.83 1.35 -15.41
N ILE A 234 -5.70 2.45 -14.66
CA ILE A 234 -6.49 2.69 -13.44
C ILE A 234 -7.97 2.88 -13.75
N ASP A 235 -8.32 3.50 -14.88
CA ASP A 235 -9.72 3.74 -15.25
C ASP A 235 -10.42 2.39 -15.53
N LYS A 236 -9.71 1.42 -16.12
CA LYS A 236 -10.21 0.05 -16.26
C LYS A 236 -10.38 -0.64 -14.91
N VAL A 237 -9.42 -0.52 -14.00
CA VAL A 237 -9.51 -1.10 -12.64
C VAL A 237 -10.72 -0.53 -11.89
N MET A 238 -10.99 0.78 -12.01
CA MET A 238 -12.17 1.41 -11.43
C MET A 238 -13.48 0.91 -12.04
N LYS A 239 -13.53 0.74 -13.36
CA LYS A 239 -14.70 0.20 -14.06
C LYS A 239 -15.02 -1.23 -13.62
N ASP A 240 -14.01 -2.07 -13.48
CA ASP A 240 -14.15 -3.49 -13.13
C ASP A 240 -14.62 -3.71 -11.67
N GLN A 241 -14.59 -2.67 -10.82
CA GLN A 241 -15.02 -2.72 -9.40
C GLN A 241 -16.15 -1.72 -9.06
N HIS A 242 -16.89 -1.25 -10.07
CA HIS A 242 -17.97 -0.27 -9.90
C HIS A 242 -19.08 -0.72 -8.94
N ASP A 243 -19.23 -2.02 -8.70
CA ASP A 243 -20.15 -2.65 -7.77
C ASP A 243 -19.62 -2.67 -6.32
N LEU A 244 -18.32 -2.50 -6.13
CA LEU A 244 -17.65 -2.55 -4.81
C LEU A 244 -17.51 -1.17 -4.17
N VAL A 245 -17.32 -0.13 -4.99
CA VAL A 245 -17.08 1.24 -4.52
C VAL A 245 -17.79 2.30 -5.37
N GLU A 246 -17.99 3.48 -4.82
CA GLU A 246 -18.30 4.71 -5.55
C GLU A 246 -17.11 5.67 -5.52
N VAL A 247 -16.93 6.48 -6.56
CA VAL A 247 -15.89 7.53 -6.60
C VAL A 247 -16.43 8.78 -5.95
N VAL A 248 -15.72 9.29 -4.95
CA VAL A 248 -16.04 10.53 -4.24
C VAL A 248 -15.24 11.71 -4.82
N HIS A 249 -13.93 11.51 -5.06
CA HIS A 249 -13.07 12.51 -5.67
C HIS A 249 -12.11 11.86 -6.68
N THR A 250 -11.79 12.60 -7.74
CA THR A 250 -10.75 12.22 -8.70
C THR A 250 -9.54 13.12 -8.52
N LEU A 251 -8.40 12.53 -8.19
CA LEU A 251 -7.17 13.24 -7.88
C LEU A 251 -6.20 13.22 -9.05
N LYS A 252 -5.65 14.38 -9.39
CA LYS A 252 -4.54 14.54 -10.33
C LYS A 252 -3.29 14.99 -9.59
N GLN A 253 -2.21 14.22 -9.71
CA GLN A 253 -0.93 14.54 -9.11
C GLN A 253 -0.34 15.82 -9.73
N VAL A 254 0.26 16.67 -8.90
CA VAL A 254 1.08 17.82 -9.31
C VAL A 254 2.52 17.69 -8.81
N VAL A 255 2.72 17.01 -7.67
CA VAL A 255 4.04 16.67 -7.14
C VAL A 255 4.05 15.20 -6.71
N CYS A 256 5.12 14.47 -7.03
CA CYS A 256 5.34 13.10 -6.57
C CYS A 256 6.78 12.92 -6.05
N VAL A 257 6.90 12.67 -4.75
CA VAL A 257 8.16 12.40 -4.05
C VAL A 257 8.30 10.90 -3.83
N LYS A 258 9.40 10.32 -4.32
CA LYS A 258 9.74 8.91 -4.18
C LYS A 258 11.11 8.72 -3.52
N GLY A 259 11.24 7.65 -2.74
CA GLY A 259 12.49 7.28 -2.06
C GLY A 259 13.53 6.64 -2.95
#